data_AF-A0A9W6L3G3-F1
#
_entry.id   AF-A0A9W6L3G3-F1
#
_cell.length_a   1.000
_cell.length_b   1.000
_cell.length_c   1.000
_cell.angle_alpha   90.00
_cell.angle_beta   90.00
_cell.angle_gamma   90.00
#
_symmetry.space_group_name_H-M   'P 1'
#
loop_
_entity.id
_entity.type
_entity.pdbx_description
1 polymer ?
#
loop_
_entity_poly.entity_id
_entity_poly.type
_entity_poly.pdbx_seq_one_letter_code
_entity_poly.pdbx_strand_id
1 'polypeptide(L)'
;MTDEVVRLERYAGPWEPDDPDANFKAEVAEYGRLDPLHTLHGLSAHTGIPVGALVRYVLARFATTGSGGLLELGPAMVERLREPVRKAEAEGTDGARLAAYREIAALLGWLGAPLDDPDLYPGP
;
A
#
# COMPACT_ATOMS: atom_id res chain seq x y z
N MET A 1 -22.95 -8.52 14.61
CA MET A 1 -22.70 -8.09 13.22
C MET A 1 -22.90 -9.30 12.34
N THR A 2 -23.69 -9.18 11.29
CA THR A 2 -23.88 -10.27 10.31
C THR A 2 -22.62 -10.35 9.46
N ASP A 3 -22.10 -11.56 9.21
CA ASP A 3 -20.98 -11.73 8.29
C ASP A 3 -21.44 -11.46 6.86
N GLU A 4 -20.72 -10.58 6.17
CA GLU A 4 -20.94 -10.27 4.76
C GLU A 4 -20.38 -11.39 3.87
N VAL A 5 -21.15 -11.78 2.85
CA VAL A 5 -20.77 -12.84 1.91
C VAL A 5 -20.34 -12.21 0.59
N VAL A 6 -19.09 -12.42 0.20
CA VAL A 6 -18.53 -11.98 -1.09
C VAL A 6 -18.28 -13.20 -1.98
N ARG A 7 -18.69 -13.11 -3.25
CA ARG A 7 -18.43 -14.13 -4.27
C ARG A 7 -17.19 -13.76 -5.07
N LEU A 8 -16.27 -14.70 -5.24
CA LEU A 8 -15.07 -14.53 -6.06
C LEU A 8 -15.42 -14.80 -7.53
N GLU A 9 -15.92 -13.77 -8.21
CA GLU A 9 -16.34 -13.84 -9.61
C GLU A 9 -15.20 -13.47 -10.56
N ARG A 10 -15.18 -14.09 -11.74
CA ARG A 10 -14.22 -13.72 -12.79
C ARG A 10 -14.75 -12.51 -13.54
N TYR A 11 -13.94 -11.46 -13.60
CA TYR A 11 -14.16 -10.35 -14.50
C TYR A 11 -13.41 -10.59 -15.81
N ALA A 12 -14.05 -10.36 -16.96
CA ALA A 12 -13.43 -10.55 -18.27
C ALA A 12 -13.70 -9.37 -19.23
N GLY A 13 -14.23 -8.26 -18.72
CA GLY A 13 -14.75 -7.15 -19.53
C GLY A 13 -16.15 -7.43 -20.08
N PRO A 14 -16.54 -6.78 -21.20
CA PRO A 14 -15.74 -5.84 -22.01
C PRO A 14 -15.57 -4.46 -21.37
N TRP A 15 -14.69 -3.63 -21.93
CA TRP A 15 -14.59 -2.19 -21.66
C TRP A 15 -14.28 -1.44 -22.96
N GLU A 16 -14.60 -0.16 -22.98
CA GLU A 16 -14.38 0.70 -24.14
C GLU A 16 -12.89 0.96 -24.39
N PRO A 17 -12.47 1.20 -25.65
CA PRO A 17 -11.07 1.48 -25.97
C PRO A 17 -10.49 2.72 -25.25
N ASP A 18 -11.32 3.73 -25.00
CA ASP A 18 -10.93 5.00 -24.36
C ASP A 18 -11.25 5.03 -22.85
N ASP A 19 -11.49 3.87 -22.24
CA ASP A 19 -11.77 3.76 -20.81
C ASP A 19 -10.51 4.16 -19.99
N PRO A 20 -10.58 5.17 -19.11
CA PRO A 20 -9.41 5.63 -18.35
C PRO A 20 -8.85 4.54 -17.42
N ASP A 21 -9.67 3.55 -17.07
CA ASP A 21 -9.30 2.41 -16.21
C ASP A 21 -9.03 1.13 -17.02
N ALA A 22 -8.93 1.20 -18.37
CA ALA A 22 -8.74 0.05 -19.24
C ALA A 22 -7.56 -0.84 -18.82
N ASN A 23 -6.44 -0.24 -18.43
CA ASN A 23 -5.26 -0.97 -17.96
C ASN A 23 -5.53 -1.76 -16.68
N PHE A 24 -6.21 -1.14 -15.71
CA PHE A 24 -6.55 -1.81 -14.45
C PHE A 24 -7.60 -2.90 -14.66
N LYS A 25 -8.62 -2.65 -15.50
CA LYS A 25 -9.63 -3.65 -15.89
C LYS A 25 -9.00 -4.86 -16.60
N ALA A 26 -8.01 -4.62 -17.46
CA ALA A 26 -7.23 -5.67 -18.12
C ALA A 26 -6.45 -6.52 -17.10
N GLU A 27 -5.80 -5.87 -16.13
CA GLU A 27 -5.08 -6.57 -15.07
C GLU A 27 -6.01 -7.41 -14.20
N VAL A 28 -7.16 -6.85 -13.76
CA VAL A 28 -8.17 -7.60 -13.00
C VAL A 28 -8.67 -8.81 -13.79
N ALA A 29 -8.88 -8.67 -15.11
CA ALA A 29 -9.27 -9.79 -15.96
C ALA A 29 -8.18 -10.86 -16.10
N GLU A 30 -6.91 -10.45 -16.19
CA GLU A 30 -5.75 -11.36 -16.24
C GLU A 30 -5.63 -12.16 -14.94
N TYR A 31 -5.61 -11.48 -13.79
CA TYR A 31 -5.54 -12.12 -12.47
C TYR A 31 -6.77 -12.97 -12.15
N GLY A 32 -7.94 -12.63 -12.70
CA GLY A 32 -9.16 -13.42 -12.59
C GLY A 32 -9.06 -14.84 -13.16
N ARG A 33 -8.00 -15.14 -13.94
CA ARG A 33 -7.71 -16.51 -14.42
C ARG A 33 -7.13 -17.41 -13.33
N LEU A 34 -6.54 -16.83 -12.29
CA LEU A 34 -5.98 -17.59 -11.17
C LEU A 34 -7.09 -18.08 -10.24
N ASP A 35 -6.87 -19.22 -9.59
CA ASP A 35 -7.69 -19.65 -8.45
C ASP A 35 -6.99 -19.22 -7.14
N PRO A 36 -7.44 -18.13 -6.51
CA PRO A 36 -6.81 -17.64 -5.28
C PRO A 36 -7.03 -18.57 -4.08
N LEU A 37 -8.03 -19.46 -4.14
CA LEU A 37 -8.37 -20.32 -3.01
C LEU A 37 -7.44 -21.53 -2.89
N HIS A 38 -6.79 -21.96 -3.97
CA HIS A 38 -5.89 -23.11 -3.94
C HIS A 38 -4.82 -22.97 -2.84
N THR A 39 -4.12 -21.84 -2.81
CA THR A 39 -3.09 -21.56 -1.80
C THR A 39 -3.70 -21.41 -0.40
N LEU A 40 -4.85 -20.74 -0.29
CA LEU A 40 -5.50 -20.49 1.01
C LEU A 40 -6.04 -21.77 1.65
N HIS A 41 -6.51 -22.74 0.85
CA HIS A 41 -6.88 -24.06 1.34
C HIS A 41 -5.68 -24.81 1.90
N GLY A 42 -4.53 -24.79 1.20
CA GLY A 42 -3.30 -25.40 1.71
C GLY A 42 -2.84 -24.78 3.02
N LEU A 43 -2.86 -23.44 3.12
CA LEU A 43 -2.50 -22.73 4.34
C LEU A 43 -3.48 -23.00 5.49
N SER A 44 -4.78 -23.05 5.19
CA SER A 44 -5.81 -23.40 6.17
C SER A 44 -5.59 -24.80 6.74
N ALA A 45 -5.31 -25.79 5.88
CA ALA A 45 -5.02 -27.15 6.31
C ALA A 45 -3.76 -27.25 7.18
N HIS A 46 -2.73 -26.46 6.88
CA HIS A 46 -1.48 -26.46 7.64
C HIS A 46 -1.58 -25.74 8.99
N THR A 47 -2.34 -24.64 9.06
CA THR A 47 -2.38 -23.73 10.24
C THR A 47 -3.60 -23.94 11.13
N GLY A 48 -4.65 -24.60 10.62
CA GLY A 48 -5.95 -24.70 11.29
C GLY A 48 -6.79 -23.42 11.24
N ILE A 49 -6.31 -22.35 10.59
CA ILE A 49 -7.06 -21.09 10.47
C ILE A 49 -8.15 -21.25 9.40
N PRO A 50 -9.41 -20.86 9.65
CA PRO A 50 -10.47 -20.96 8.65
C PRO A 50 -10.16 -20.16 7.38
N VAL A 51 -10.48 -20.71 6.20
CA VAL A 51 -10.24 -20.07 4.90
C VAL A 51 -10.81 -18.65 4.84
N GLY A 52 -12.03 -18.44 5.35
CA GLY A 52 -12.65 -17.10 5.40
C GLY A 52 -11.87 -16.08 6.23
N ALA A 53 -11.21 -16.52 7.32
CA ALA A 53 -10.36 -15.65 8.12
C ALA A 53 -9.05 -15.29 7.38
N LEU A 54 -8.46 -16.25 6.65
CA LEU A 54 -7.30 -16.00 5.79
C LEU A 54 -7.65 -15.05 4.63
N VAL A 55 -8.80 -15.23 3.98
CA VAL A 55 -9.30 -14.30 2.95
C VAL A 55 -9.47 -12.90 3.52
N ARG A 56 -10.12 -12.77 4.68
CA ARG A 56 -10.29 -11.46 5.35
C ARG A 56 -8.95 -10.81 5.66
N TYR A 57 -7.97 -11.58 6.15
CA TYR A 57 -6.63 -11.09 6.41
C TYR A 57 -5.94 -10.56 5.14
N VAL A 58 -5.95 -11.34 4.05
CA VAL A 58 -5.34 -10.94 2.78
C VAL A 58 -6.01 -9.67 2.23
N LEU A 59 -7.34 -9.61 2.21
CA LEU A 59 -8.09 -8.44 1.74
C LEU A 59 -7.79 -7.21 2.61
N ALA A 60 -7.84 -7.35 3.94
CA ALA A 60 -7.54 -6.25 4.85
C ALA A 60 -6.11 -5.75 4.67
N ARG A 61 -5.12 -6.66 4.59
CA ARG A 61 -3.72 -6.30 4.36
C ARG A 61 -3.56 -5.59 3.03
N PHE A 62 -4.03 -6.16 1.93
CA PHE A 62 -3.87 -5.59 0.59
C PHE A 62 -4.59 -4.25 0.41
N ALA A 63 -5.85 -4.15 0.84
CA ALA A 63 -6.65 -2.92 0.73
C ALA A 63 -6.07 -1.78 1.59
N THR A 64 -5.37 -2.12 2.68
CA THR A 64 -4.72 -1.14 3.55
C THR A 64 -3.24 -0.91 3.20
N THR A 65 -2.58 -1.71 2.37
CA THR A 65 -1.17 -1.50 1.99
C THR A 65 -0.93 -0.11 1.41
N GLY A 66 -1.88 0.46 0.64
CA GLY A 66 -1.80 1.85 0.17
C GLY A 66 -1.87 2.91 1.29
N SER A 67 -2.49 2.56 2.41
CA SER A 67 -2.49 3.32 3.68
C SER A 67 -1.42 2.83 4.67
N GLY A 68 -0.64 1.81 4.31
CA GLY A 68 0.36 1.18 5.17
C GLY A 68 1.42 2.19 5.59
N GLY A 69 1.84 3.07 4.67
CA GLY A 69 2.73 4.18 5.01
C GLY A 69 2.14 5.15 6.05
N LEU A 70 0.82 5.37 6.06
CA LEU A 70 0.16 6.21 7.08
C LEU A 70 0.02 5.48 8.42
N LEU A 71 -0.18 4.17 8.42
CA LEU A 71 -0.28 3.35 9.63
C LEU A 71 1.10 3.14 10.28
N GLU A 72 2.15 2.95 9.48
CA GLU A 72 3.52 2.70 9.94
C GLU A 72 4.25 4.01 10.32
N LEU A 73 4.08 5.09 9.55
CA LEU A 73 4.73 6.38 9.85
C LEU A 73 3.86 7.28 10.77
N GLY A 74 2.54 7.07 10.76
CA GLY A 74 1.59 7.93 11.46
C GLY A 74 1.28 9.25 10.73
N PRO A 75 0.11 9.87 10.99
CA PRO A 75 -0.33 11.09 10.32
C PRO A 75 0.61 12.28 10.55
N ALA A 76 1.21 12.39 11.74
CA ALA A 76 2.13 13.47 12.06
C ALA A 76 3.41 13.42 11.20
N MET A 77 3.92 12.24 10.89
CA MET A 77 5.13 12.08 10.06
C MET A 77 4.83 12.34 8.58
N VAL A 78 3.66 11.88 8.11
CA VAL A 78 3.20 12.15 6.74
C VAL A 78 3.04 13.65 6.50
N GLU A 79 2.43 14.38 7.43
CA GLU A 79 2.32 15.84 7.33
C GLU A 79 3.69 16.53 7.38
N ARG A 80 4.61 16.04 8.23
CA ARG A 80 5.97 16.58 8.31
C ARG A 80 6.76 16.42 6.99
N LEU A 81 6.58 15.32 6.28
CA LEU A 81 7.18 15.10 4.96
C LEU A 81 6.50 15.90 3.84
N ARG A 82 5.20 16.16 3.96
CA ARG A 82 4.41 16.92 2.98
C ARG A 82 4.66 18.42 3.04
N GLU A 83 4.94 18.94 4.23
CA GLU A 83 5.04 20.38 4.48
C GLU A 83 6.09 21.11 3.61
N PRO A 84 7.32 20.58 3.43
CA PRO A 84 8.32 21.23 2.58
C PRO A 84 7.88 21.32 1.11
N VAL A 85 7.26 20.25 0.58
CA VAL A 85 6.72 20.22 -0.80
C VAL A 85 5.63 21.29 -0.95
N ARG A 86 4.70 21.36 -0.01
CA ARG A 86 3.60 22.32 -0.05
C ARG A 86 4.11 23.77 -0.06
N LYS A 87 5.12 24.08 0.77
CA LYS A 87 5.75 25.41 0.80
C LYS A 87 6.46 25.73 -0.51
N ALA A 88 7.21 24.77 -1.05
CA ALA A 88 7.93 24.97 -2.31
C ALA A 88 6.98 25.18 -3.50
N GLU A 89 5.89 24.43 -3.59
CA GLU A 89 4.90 24.62 -4.66
C GLU A 89 4.13 25.93 -4.52
N ALA A 90 3.89 26.41 -3.28
CA ALA A 90 3.28 27.72 -3.06
C ALA A 90 4.19 28.88 -3.51
N GLU A 91 5.51 28.73 -3.38
CA GLU A 91 6.48 29.73 -3.84
C GLU A 91 6.78 29.61 -5.34
N GLY A 92 6.72 28.40 -5.90
CA GLY A 92 6.80 28.15 -7.35
C GLY A 92 8.18 28.36 -7.96
N THR A 93 9.24 28.45 -7.15
CA THR A 93 10.62 28.65 -7.63
C THR A 93 11.45 27.37 -7.57
N ASP A 94 12.43 27.25 -8.46
CA ASP A 94 13.37 26.13 -8.44
C ASP A 94 14.23 26.13 -7.18
N GLY A 95 14.54 27.32 -6.64
CA GLY A 95 15.23 27.46 -5.36
C GLY A 95 14.44 26.87 -4.20
N ALA A 96 13.14 27.15 -4.14
CA ALA A 96 12.26 26.60 -3.11
C ALA A 96 12.09 25.08 -3.24
N ARG A 97 11.95 24.56 -4.47
CA ARG A 97 11.92 23.11 -4.73
C ARG A 97 13.20 22.40 -4.29
N LEU A 98 14.36 22.99 -4.58
CA LEU A 98 15.65 22.43 -4.16
C LEU A 98 15.82 22.45 -2.63
N ALA A 99 15.35 23.51 -1.97
CA ALA A 99 15.34 23.57 -0.51
C ALA A 99 14.44 22.48 0.09
N ALA A 100 13.22 22.33 -0.42
CA ALA A 100 12.30 21.27 0.02
C ALA A 100 12.86 19.87 -0.19
N TYR A 101 13.51 19.61 -1.34
CA TYR A 101 14.17 18.34 -1.60
C TYR A 101 15.22 18.02 -0.54
N ARG A 102 16.06 18.99 -0.15
CA ARG A 102 17.09 18.80 0.88
C ARG A 102 16.48 18.50 2.25
N GLU A 103 15.40 19.20 2.62
CA GLU A 103 14.69 18.97 3.88
C GLU A 103 14.08 17.57 3.94
N ILE A 104 13.43 17.14 2.85
CA ILE A 104 12.84 15.80 2.74
C ILE A 104 13.95 14.74 2.76
N ALA A 105 15.06 14.95 2.04
CA ALA A 105 16.19 14.03 2.05
C ALA A 105 16.78 13.86 3.45
N ALA A 106 16.87 14.94 4.24
CA ALA A 106 17.31 14.87 5.63
C ALA A 106 16.34 14.09 6.53
N LEU A 107 15.03 14.31 6.37
CA LEU A 107 14.00 13.56 7.11
C LEU A 107 14.01 12.07 6.75
N LEU A 108 14.15 11.74 5.47
CA LEU A 108 14.27 10.36 5.00
C LEU A 108 15.56 9.71 5.47
N GLY A 109 16.68 10.44 5.49
CA GLY A 109 17.94 9.95 6.03
C GLY A 109 17.85 9.62 7.52
N TRP A 110 17.15 10.45 8.30
CA TRP A 110 16.89 10.15 9.71
C TRP A 110 16.00 8.91 9.90
N LEU A 111 14.93 8.78 9.10
CA LEU A 111 14.06 7.59 9.12
C LEU A 111 14.77 6.32 8.65
N GLY A 112 15.71 6.44 7.71
CA GLY A 112 16.46 5.33 7.13
C GLY A 112 17.66 4.90 7.98
N ALA A 113 18.17 5.74 8.88
CA ALA A 113 19.36 5.43 9.68
C ALA A 113 19.29 4.06 10.42
N PRO A 114 18.17 3.64 11.03
CA PRO A 114 18.06 2.31 11.65
C PRO A 114 18.02 1.15 10.65
N LEU A 115 17.69 1.42 9.39
CA LEU A 115 17.70 0.41 8.32
C LEU A 115 19.12 0.16 7.80
N ASP A 116 19.94 1.23 7.76
CA ASP A 116 21.33 1.19 7.32
C ASP A 116 22.27 0.68 8.43
N ASP A 117 21.91 0.92 9.69
CA ASP A 117 22.61 0.43 10.88
C ASP A 117 21.58 -0.04 11.93
N PRO A 118 21.28 -1.34 11.96
CA PRO A 118 20.29 -1.92 12.89
C PRO A 118 20.69 -1.79 14.37
N ASP A 119 21.97 -1.57 14.67
CA ASP A 119 22.49 -1.49 16.04
C ASP A 119 22.45 -0.05 16.59
N LEU A 120 22.11 0.93 15.76
CA LEU A 120 22.07 2.37 16.08
C LEU A 120 20.99 2.71 17.11
N TYR A 121 19.95 1.87 17.21
CA TYR A 121 18.97 1.90 18.30
C TYR A 121 18.82 0.49 18.88
N PRO A 122 19.48 0.15 20.01
CA PRO A 122 19.19 -1.11 20.68
C PRO A 122 17.72 -1.12 21.08
N GLY A 123 17.00 -2.15 20.63
CA GLY A 123 15.60 -2.35 20.99
C GLY A 123 15.42 -2.49 22.52
N PRO A 124 14.20 -2.29 23.03
CA PRO A 124 13.88 -2.56 24.43
C PRO A 124 14.06 -4.04 24.80
#